data_AF-A0A2P8C5S3-F1
#
_entry.id   AF-A0A2P8C5S3-F1
#
_cell.length_a   1.000
_cell.length_b   1.000
_cell.length_c   1.000
_cell.angle_alpha   90.00
_cell.angle_beta   90.00
_cell.angle_gamma   90.00
#
_symmetry.space_group_name_H-M   'P 1'
#
loop_
_entity.id
_entity.type
_entity.pdbx_description
1 polymer ?
#
loop_
_entity_poly.entity_id
_entity_poly.type
_entity_poly.pdbx_seq_one_letter_code
_entity_poly.pdbx_strand_id
1 'polypeptide(L)'
;MSRKAPTTATLRKLFGLSGNQCAYPQCNNSLIEDDVVIGEICHIEAAEELGTRFNKNSSDEERRHFSNLILLCPICHKKIDADDGKYTVNLLKKWKREHEQRFTQDNFQVSDKVIKKSIERFMEQNNKNEGLGSQFNNQGDGITINSQIGVQNIFKKDSQDEPIIEYGDEYRKVMVEFKRELDLVIKNSTPIDERTINYRNNVLERKKSKVYSVPIKLLRYRKENGRIKSEVKSYERTHNCTIDEIKDQAILKDFLLKNDKGQTERLKTLLDSEGQREPAVVTCDGFLINGNRRRAAFEELWEHNHQDSRFASMNVVILDERVELIEIERIENRYQLQDEGKSEYSGLNRALSIRDKIENGYTLEAQLKDDPLYRGKNQKELNKVVKEYVTNYLNPLECVDEYLRYFDNEGLYDLVSESIGSSEGRWQAFIDYSKFYFNVLCNDRQRRKARIAKEDIGKIKDVAFKLIRKRELGDLGSLYTVIRNLKKYVSNSDAKKNLFNIVKDVDIKIPAELKINTKSKEEITKRDEDKVWGNHFKHEILSNLHKAHRVVYLKDEHDRPLDLLNQALKKLEHDNLDIKNITIDDINEAIEVVTRVRDKAEELRAEMDKYRFQLKKWNK
;
A
#
# COMPACT_ATOMS: atom_id res chain seq x y z
N MET A 1 -11.66 28.06 -25.33
CA MET A 1 -12.08 28.73 -24.07
C MET A 1 -12.54 27.64 -23.11
N SER A 2 -12.10 27.66 -21.85
CA SER A 2 -12.40 26.61 -20.87
C SER A 2 -13.74 26.86 -20.17
N ARG A 3 -14.66 25.89 -20.21
CA ARG A 3 -15.97 25.95 -19.56
C ARG A 3 -15.82 26.14 -18.04
N LYS A 4 -16.22 27.31 -17.53
CA LYS A 4 -16.16 27.63 -16.09
C LYS A 4 -17.39 27.09 -15.36
N ALA A 5 -17.19 26.53 -14.16
CA ALA A 5 -18.31 26.10 -13.32
C ALA A 5 -19.20 27.26 -12.86
N PRO A 6 -20.53 27.04 -12.73
CA PRO A 6 -21.44 27.98 -12.08
C PRO A 6 -20.99 28.29 -10.65
N THR A 7 -21.13 29.55 -10.24
CA THR A 7 -20.77 29.96 -8.88
C THR A 7 -21.75 29.39 -7.85
N THR A 8 -21.31 29.24 -6.60
CA THR A 8 -22.16 28.83 -5.47
C THR A 8 -23.40 29.72 -5.31
N ALA A 9 -23.27 31.03 -5.56
CA ALA A 9 -24.38 31.97 -5.54
C ALA A 9 -25.38 31.71 -6.69
N THR A 10 -24.88 31.41 -7.90
CA THR A 10 -25.71 30.99 -9.03
C THR A 10 -26.51 29.74 -8.71
N LEU A 11 -25.88 28.73 -8.11
CA LEU A 11 -26.51 27.45 -7.78
C LEU A 11 -27.58 27.59 -6.69
N ARG A 12 -27.29 28.33 -5.61
CA ARG A 12 -28.28 28.60 -4.56
C ARG A 12 -29.53 29.27 -5.14
N LYS A 13 -29.34 30.21 -6.05
CA LYS A 13 -30.45 30.88 -6.75
C LYS A 13 -31.22 29.94 -7.68
N LEU A 14 -30.52 29.08 -8.42
CA LEU A 14 -31.11 28.11 -9.36
C LEU A 14 -31.98 27.08 -8.63
N PHE A 15 -31.47 26.50 -7.55
CA PHE A 15 -32.21 25.52 -6.76
C PHE A 15 -33.34 26.17 -5.94
N GLY A 16 -33.11 27.36 -5.38
CA GLY A 16 -34.15 28.08 -4.63
C GLY A 16 -35.38 28.42 -5.47
N LEU A 17 -35.20 28.76 -6.75
CA LEU A 17 -36.30 29.09 -7.67
C LEU A 17 -36.85 27.87 -8.43
N SER A 18 -36.37 26.65 -8.13
CA SER A 18 -36.83 25.42 -8.77
C SER A 18 -38.01 24.74 -8.05
N GLY A 19 -38.27 25.10 -6.78
CA GLY A 19 -39.28 24.41 -5.95
C GLY A 19 -39.05 22.90 -5.82
N ASN A 20 -37.80 22.45 -5.99
CA ASN A 20 -37.42 21.03 -6.11
C ASN A 20 -38.07 20.29 -7.30
N GLN A 21 -38.54 20.99 -8.33
CA GLN A 21 -39.21 20.41 -9.50
C GLN A 21 -38.47 20.70 -10.81
N CYS A 22 -38.55 19.77 -11.76
CA CYS A 22 -37.98 19.92 -13.08
C CYS A 22 -38.56 21.13 -13.85
N ALA A 23 -37.70 21.90 -14.53
CA ALA A 23 -38.14 23.06 -15.32
C ALA A 23 -38.82 22.72 -16.66
N TYR A 24 -38.84 21.43 -17.06
CA TYR A 24 -39.52 21.01 -18.28
C TYR A 24 -41.05 21.10 -18.12
N PRO A 25 -41.81 21.71 -19.06
CA PRO A 25 -43.26 21.79 -18.96
C PRO A 25 -43.90 20.41 -18.83
N GLN A 26 -44.86 20.26 -17.92
CA GLN A 26 -45.58 19.00 -17.65
C GLN A 26 -44.72 17.88 -17.02
N CYS A 27 -43.52 18.20 -16.51
CA CYS A 27 -42.70 17.27 -15.72
C CYS A 27 -42.70 17.68 -14.24
N ASN A 28 -43.14 16.78 -13.36
CA ASN A 28 -43.19 17.02 -11.90
C ASN A 28 -42.11 16.25 -11.12
N ASN A 29 -41.09 15.72 -11.79
CA ASN A 29 -40.02 14.97 -11.14
C ASN A 29 -39.24 15.82 -10.14
N SER A 30 -38.95 15.23 -8.98
CA SER A 30 -38.11 15.82 -7.94
C SER A 30 -36.65 15.90 -8.36
N LEU A 31 -35.98 16.99 -8.00
CA LEU A 31 -34.57 17.24 -8.35
C LEU A 31 -33.62 16.89 -7.20
N ILE A 32 -34.15 16.76 -5.99
CA ILE A 32 -33.48 16.36 -4.76
C ILE A 32 -34.40 15.38 -4.04
N GLU A 33 -33.87 14.21 -3.69
CA GLU A 33 -34.50 13.20 -2.83
C GLU A 33 -33.47 12.76 -1.80
N ASP A 34 -33.82 12.67 -0.52
CA ASP A 34 -32.95 12.21 0.57
C ASP A 34 -31.53 12.83 0.59
N ASP A 35 -31.40 14.15 0.40
CA ASP A 35 -30.11 14.88 0.27
C ASP A 35 -29.20 14.40 -0.88
N VAL A 36 -29.78 13.73 -1.87
CA VAL A 36 -29.16 13.32 -3.13
C VAL A 36 -29.63 14.24 -4.25
N VAL A 37 -28.69 14.89 -4.94
CA VAL A 37 -28.98 15.74 -6.09
C VAL A 37 -29.19 14.85 -7.31
N ILE A 38 -30.42 14.85 -7.83
CA ILE A 38 -30.81 14.15 -9.06
C ILE A 38 -30.76 15.12 -10.25
N GLY A 39 -31.11 16.39 -10.02
CA GLY A 39 -31.19 17.44 -11.03
C GLY A 39 -29.86 17.73 -11.75
N GLU A 40 -29.97 18.11 -13.01
CA GLU A 40 -28.89 18.43 -13.93
C GLU A 40 -29.02 19.85 -14.45
N ILE A 41 -27.88 20.54 -14.57
CA ILE A 41 -27.85 21.94 -14.99
C ILE A 41 -27.57 21.98 -16.49
N CYS A 42 -28.59 22.37 -17.25
CA CYS A 42 -28.52 22.53 -18.69
C CYS A 42 -28.18 23.97 -19.06
N HIS A 43 -27.36 24.14 -20.10
CA HIS A 43 -27.09 25.45 -20.69
C HIS A 43 -28.17 25.79 -21.73
N ILE A 44 -28.70 27.01 -21.66
CA ILE A 44 -29.66 27.53 -22.64
C ILE A 44 -28.92 27.90 -23.94
N GLU A 45 -27.89 28.74 -23.84
CA GLU A 45 -26.88 28.96 -24.89
C GLU A 45 -25.67 28.09 -24.59
N ALA A 46 -25.21 27.32 -25.58
CA ALA A 46 -24.22 26.27 -25.38
C ALA A 46 -22.88 26.85 -24.87
N ALA A 47 -22.19 26.08 -24.02
CA ALA A 47 -20.93 26.50 -23.42
C ALA A 47 -19.72 26.40 -24.37
N GLU A 48 -19.81 25.53 -25.38
CA GLU A 48 -18.71 25.12 -26.26
C GLU A 48 -18.99 25.49 -27.72
N GLU A 49 -17.92 25.79 -28.47
CA GLU A 49 -17.99 26.34 -29.85
C GLU A 49 -18.71 25.44 -30.86
N LEU A 50 -18.76 24.13 -30.59
CA LEU A 50 -19.43 23.11 -31.41
C LEU A 50 -20.85 22.78 -30.93
N GLY A 51 -21.32 23.42 -29.86
CA GLY A 51 -22.66 23.18 -29.32
C GLY A 51 -23.76 23.78 -30.19
N THR A 52 -24.89 23.08 -30.28
CA THR A 52 -26.05 23.41 -31.14
C THR A 52 -26.60 24.83 -30.99
N ARG A 53 -26.41 25.45 -29.82
CA ARG A 53 -26.89 26.80 -29.47
C ARG A 53 -25.76 27.74 -29.07
N PHE A 54 -24.55 27.54 -29.59
CA PHE A 54 -23.39 28.34 -29.22
C PHE A 54 -23.51 29.78 -29.74
N ASN A 55 -23.34 30.74 -28.84
CA ASN A 55 -23.28 32.16 -29.18
C ASN A 55 -21.84 32.67 -29.12
N LYS A 56 -21.25 32.92 -30.31
CA LYS A 56 -19.87 33.38 -30.47
C LYS A 56 -19.57 34.71 -29.77
N ASN A 57 -20.59 35.52 -29.51
CA ASN A 57 -20.47 36.81 -28.84
C ASN A 57 -20.62 36.74 -27.31
N SER A 58 -20.90 35.56 -26.74
CA SER A 58 -21.06 35.37 -25.30
C SER A 58 -19.73 35.03 -24.62
N SER A 59 -19.43 35.70 -23.51
CA SER A 59 -18.27 35.44 -22.65
C SER A 59 -18.47 34.24 -21.72
N ASP A 60 -17.38 33.67 -21.20
CA ASP A 60 -17.45 32.55 -20.23
C ASP A 60 -18.24 32.91 -18.95
N GLU A 61 -18.25 34.18 -18.55
CA GLU A 61 -19.03 34.66 -17.40
C GLU A 61 -20.53 34.68 -17.69
N GLU A 62 -20.93 35.08 -18.90
CA GLU A 62 -22.33 35.06 -19.33
C GLU A 62 -22.84 33.63 -19.51
N ARG A 63 -21.98 32.72 -19.98
CA ARG A 63 -22.34 31.30 -20.18
C ARG A 63 -22.64 30.58 -18.86
N ARG A 64 -21.90 30.90 -17.80
CA ARG A 64 -22.12 30.35 -16.44
C ARG A 64 -23.08 31.19 -15.58
N HIS A 65 -23.64 32.27 -16.14
CA HIS A 65 -24.54 33.16 -15.41
C HIS A 65 -25.91 32.51 -15.21
N PHE A 66 -26.58 32.87 -14.10
CA PHE A 66 -27.91 32.35 -13.74
C PHE A 66 -28.94 32.43 -14.88
N SER A 67 -28.89 33.49 -15.69
CA SER A 67 -29.83 33.69 -16.81
C SER A 67 -29.65 32.70 -17.96
N ASN A 68 -28.50 32.01 -18.04
CA ASN A 68 -28.17 31.07 -19.10
C ASN A 68 -28.27 29.59 -18.67
N LEU A 69 -28.66 29.33 -17.41
CA LEU A 69 -28.75 27.98 -16.86
C LEU A 69 -30.20 27.62 -16.53
N ILE A 70 -30.60 26.40 -16.84
CA ILE A 70 -31.92 25.85 -16.49
C ILE A 70 -31.76 24.49 -15.81
N LEU A 71 -32.54 24.22 -14.76
CA LEU A 71 -32.41 23.01 -13.95
C LEU A 71 -33.45 21.97 -14.38
N LEU A 72 -33.01 20.77 -14.72
CA LEU A 72 -33.84 19.71 -15.30
C LEU A 72 -33.56 18.35 -14.66
N CYS A 73 -34.49 17.41 -14.77
CA CYS A 73 -34.17 16.01 -14.44
C CYS A 73 -33.31 15.39 -15.56
N PRO A 74 -32.54 14.31 -15.29
CA PRO A 74 -31.66 13.69 -16.28
C PRO A 74 -32.38 13.26 -17.57
N ILE A 75 -33.64 12.82 -17.45
CA ILE A 75 -34.46 12.39 -18.58
C ILE A 75 -34.79 13.57 -19.50
N CYS A 76 -35.23 14.70 -18.94
CA CYS A 76 -35.57 15.89 -19.71
C CYS A 76 -34.32 16.59 -20.27
N HIS A 77 -33.21 16.57 -19.53
CA HIS A 77 -31.93 17.09 -19.98
C HIS A 77 -31.46 16.36 -21.25
N LYS A 78 -31.42 15.02 -21.21
CA LYS A 78 -31.02 14.19 -22.36
C LYS A 78 -31.94 14.37 -23.58
N LYS A 79 -33.25 14.58 -23.37
CA LYS A 79 -34.20 14.88 -24.47
C LYS A 79 -33.88 16.18 -25.18
N ILE A 80 -33.42 17.19 -24.45
CA ILE A 80 -33.07 18.50 -25.03
C ILE A 80 -31.72 18.43 -25.76
N ASP A 81 -30.75 17.69 -25.22
CA ASP A 81 -29.44 17.52 -25.84
C ASP A 81 -29.47 16.69 -27.13
N ALA A 82 -30.43 15.76 -27.27
CA ALA A 82 -30.52 14.85 -28.41
C ALA A 82 -31.28 15.40 -29.64
N ASP A 83 -31.95 16.55 -29.54
CA ASP A 83 -32.83 17.09 -30.60
C ASP A 83 -32.30 18.45 -31.10
N ASP A 84 -31.48 18.38 -32.14
CA ASP A 84 -30.82 19.54 -32.76
C ASP A 84 -31.80 20.33 -33.63
N GLY A 85 -32.54 21.25 -33.00
CA GLY A 85 -33.40 22.23 -33.67
C GLY A 85 -34.75 22.51 -33.00
N LYS A 86 -35.30 21.56 -32.24
CA LYS A 86 -36.63 21.72 -31.60
C LYS A 86 -36.62 22.63 -30.37
N TYR A 87 -35.51 22.67 -29.63
CA TYR A 87 -35.40 23.39 -28.35
C TYR A 87 -34.59 24.68 -28.47
N THR A 88 -35.20 25.72 -29.05
CA THR A 88 -34.54 27.01 -29.26
C THR A 88 -34.22 27.74 -27.95
N VAL A 89 -33.22 28.64 -27.99
CA VAL A 89 -32.83 29.50 -26.84
C VAL A 89 -34.03 30.27 -26.28
N ASN A 90 -34.89 30.82 -27.16
CA ASN A 90 -36.08 31.56 -26.75
C ASN A 90 -37.11 30.67 -26.04
N LEU A 91 -37.26 29.42 -26.48
CA LEU A 91 -38.16 28.46 -25.84
C LEU A 91 -37.68 28.08 -24.43
N LEU A 92 -36.39 27.80 -24.27
CA LEU A 92 -35.82 27.47 -22.96
C LEU A 92 -35.83 28.67 -21.99
N LYS A 93 -35.54 29.89 -22.48
CA LYS A 93 -35.70 31.11 -21.67
C LYS A 93 -37.15 31.31 -21.23
N LYS A 94 -38.12 31.02 -22.11
CA LYS A 94 -39.55 31.06 -21.76
C LYS A 94 -39.89 30.05 -20.67
N TRP A 95 -39.44 28.79 -20.80
CA TRP A 95 -39.69 27.74 -19.80
C TRP A 95 -39.07 28.06 -18.45
N LYS A 96 -37.81 28.52 -18.42
CA LYS A 96 -37.14 28.97 -17.20
C LYS A 96 -37.98 30.04 -16.50
N ARG A 97 -38.39 31.09 -17.23
CA ARG A 97 -39.17 32.19 -16.67
C ARG A 97 -40.53 31.73 -16.12
N GLU A 98 -41.27 30.93 -16.88
CA GLU A 98 -42.59 30.43 -16.46
C GLU A 98 -42.47 29.49 -15.25
N HIS A 99 -41.44 28.65 -15.20
CA HIS A 99 -41.19 27.76 -14.07
C HIS A 99 -40.80 28.54 -12.81
N GLU A 100 -39.82 29.43 -12.90
CA GLU A 100 -39.34 30.23 -11.77
C GLU A 100 -40.45 31.14 -11.21
N GLN A 101 -41.31 31.69 -12.07
CA GLN A 101 -42.45 32.50 -11.64
C GLN A 101 -43.40 31.76 -10.70
N ARG A 102 -43.61 30.44 -10.92
CA ARG A 102 -44.48 29.62 -10.07
C ARG A 102 -43.93 29.44 -8.65
N PHE A 103 -42.62 29.51 -8.48
CA PHE A 103 -41.95 29.24 -7.20
C PHE A 103 -41.33 30.49 -6.56
N THR A 104 -41.62 31.69 -7.09
CA THR A 104 -41.08 32.96 -6.58
C THR A 104 -41.48 33.26 -5.13
N GLN A 105 -42.61 32.71 -4.66
CA GLN A 105 -43.08 32.84 -3.27
C GLN A 105 -42.76 31.63 -2.38
N ASP A 106 -42.10 30.61 -2.93
CA ASP A 106 -41.79 29.37 -2.21
C ASP A 106 -40.39 29.48 -1.58
N ASN A 107 -40.30 29.35 -0.25
CA ASN A 107 -39.03 29.46 0.49
C ASN A 107 -38.29 28.10 0.53
N PHE A 108 -38.01 27.52 -0.63
CA PHE A 108 -37.23 26.28 -0.70
C PHE A 108 -35.76 26.55 -0.34
N GLN A 109 -35.37 26.20 0.88
CA GLN A 109 -33.99 26.35 1.36
C GLN A 109 -33.17 25.08 1.08
N VAL A 110 -32.08 25.25 0.34
CA VAL A 110 -31.18 24.16 -0.02
C VAL A 110 -29.96 24.17 0.88
N SER A 111 -29.61 23.01 1.44
CA SER A 111 -28.45 22.88 2.32
C SER A 111 -27.12 23.04 1.56
N ASP A 112 -26.09 23.53 2.24
CA ASP A 112 -24.75 23.71 1.64
C ASP A 112 -24.14 22.40 1.13
N LYS A 113 -24.52 21.28 1.76
CA LYS A 113 -24.13 19.93 1.34
C LYS A 113 -24.70 19.58 -0.04
N VAL A 114 -25.95 19.95 -0.30
CA VAL A 114 -26.60 19.75 -1.60
C VAL A 114 -25.94 20.63 -2.66
N ILE A 115 -25.62 21.89 -2.35
CA ILE A 115 -24.92 22.79 -3.29
C ILE A 115 -23.53 22.26 -3.66
N LYS A 116 -22.74 21.76 -2.70
CA LYS A 116 -21.42 21.18 -2.96
C LYS A 116 -21.52 19.95 -3.87
N LYS A 117 -22.46 19.04 -3.58
CA LYS A 117 -22.73 17.86 -4.42
C LYS A 117 -23.22 18.25 -5.83
N SER A 118 -23.98 19.33 -5.97
CA SER A 118 -24.42 19.83 -7.28
C SER A 118 -23.23 20.34 -8.11
N ILE A 119 -22.21 20.92 -7.48
CA ILE A 119 -20.96 21.32 -8.17
C ILE A 119 -20.21 20.06 -8.63
N GLU A 120 -20.02 19.08 -7.74
CA GLU A 120 -19.37 17.80 -8.07
C GLU A 120 -20.08 17.11 -9.23
N ARG A 121 -21.41 16.99 -9.17
CA ARG A 121 -22.24 16.37 -10.22
C ARG A 121 -22.26 17.16 -11.53
N PHE A 122 -22.23 18.49 -11.49
CA PHE A 122 -22.09 19.32 -12.70
C PHE A 122 -20.75 19.08 -13.39
N MET A 123 -19.67 18.92 -12.62
CA MET A 123 -18.36 18.56 -13.17
C MET A 123 -18.37 17.15 -13.76
N GLU A 124 -19.05 16.20 -13.11
CA GLU A 124 -19.23 14.84 -13.63
C GLU A 124 -20.10 14.79 -14.91
N GLN A 125 -21.12 15.66 -15.04
CA GLN A 125 -21.92 15.80 -16.26
C GLN A 125 -21.07 16.22 -17.46
N ASN A 126 -20.10 17.11 -17.24
CA ASN A 126 -19.16 17.50 -18.29
C ASN A 126 -18.32 16.30 -18.76
N ASN A 127 -17.93 15.40 -17.85
CA ASN A 127 -17.15 14.20 -18.19
C ASN A 127 -17.97 13.11 -18.94
N LYS A 128 -19.30 13.14 -18.87
CA LYS A 128 -20.17 12.17 -19.57
C LYS A 128 -20.58 12.63 -20.98
N ASN A 129 -20.71 13.94 -21.21
CA ASN A 129 -21.10 14.47 -22.53
C ASN A 129 -19.97 14.43 -23.57
N GLU A 130 -18.71 14.17 -23.18
CA GLU A 130 -17.62 13.85 -24.12
C GLU A 130 -17.63 12.39 -24.59
N GLY A 131 -18.56 11.56 -24.11
CA GLY A 131 -18.62 10.13 -24.39
C GLY A 131 -19.97 9.66 -24.92
N LEU A 132 -20.44 10.17 -26.06
CA LEU A 132 -21.54 9.58 -26.84
C LEU A 132 -21.47 9.99 -28.31
N GLY A 133 -20.46 9.47 -29.02
CA GLY A 133 -20.41 9.40 -30.48
C GLY A 133 -20.27 7.94 -30.90
N SER A 134 -21.39 7.32 -31.25
CA SER A 134 -21.46 5.93 -31.71
C SER A 134 -20.58 5.69 -32.95
N GLN A 135 -19.86 4.58 -32.93
CA GLN A 135 -19.13 4.04 -34.07
C GLN A 135 -20.07 3.83 -35.28
N PHE A 136 -19.72 4.41 -36.43
CA PHE A 136 -20.09 3.88 -37.74
C PHE A 136 -18.93 4.08 -38.73
N ASN A 137 -18.50 2.96 -39.32
CA ASN A 137 -17.57 2.88 -40.44
C ASN A 137 -18.26 3.26 -41.77
N ASN A 138 -17.58 4.05 -42.61
CA ASN A 138 -17.15 3.72 -43.99
C ASN A 138 -17.12 4.94 -44.94
N GLN A 139 -15.98 5.03 -45.64
CA GLN A 139 -15.76 5.53 -47.02
C GLN A 139 -16.18 6.95 -47.41
N GLY A 140 -15.24 7.69 -48.02
CA GLY A 140 -15.53 8.87 -48.83
C GLY A 140 -14.34 9.84 -48.96
N ASP A 141 -13.95 10.12 -50.20
CA ASP A 141 -12.75 10.83 -50.67
C ASP A 141 -12.60 12.32 -50.28
N GLY A 142 -11.33 12.78 -50.30
CA GLY A 142 -10.88 14.18 -50.50
C GLY A 142 -11.07 15.13 -49.30
N ILE A 143 -10.15 16.01 -48.88
CA ILE A 143 -9.24 16.87 -49.61
C ILE A 143 -8.07 17.24 -48.68
N THR A 144 -6.86 17.28 -49.23
CA THR A 144 -5.61 17.73 -48.60
C THR A 144 -5.58 19.26 -48.46
N ILE A 145 -5.36 19.79 -47.26
CA ILE A 145 -4.70 21.11 -47.08
C ILE A 145 -3.71 21.01 -45.92
N ASN A 146 -2.42 21.05 -46.28
CA ASN A 146 -1.28 21.20 -45.39
C ASN A 146 -1.22 22.61 -44.80
N SER A 147 -1.10 22.75 -43.48
CA SER A 147 -0.26 23.78 -42.84
C SER A 147 0.02 23.45 -41.36
N GLN A 148 1.15 22.77 -41.17
CA GLN A 148 2.04 22.67 -40.00
C GLN A 148 1.75 23.55 -38.77
N ILE A 149 1.58 22.92 -37.60
CA ILE A 149 2.42 23.15 -36.40
C ILE A 149 2.64 21.77 -35.74
N GLY A 150 3.90 21.44 -35.50
CA GLY A 150 4.43 20.09 -35.38
C GLY A 150 4.26 19.38 -34.04
N VAL A 151 4.71 18.13 -34.09
CA VAL A 151 4.74 17.09 -33.03
C VAL A 151 3.41 16.36 -32.81
N GLN A 152 2.93 15.64 -33.84
CA GLN A 152 2.18 14.41 -33.61
C GLN A 152 2.67 13.25 -34.50
N ASN A 153 2.79 12.09 -33.85
CA ASN A 153 2.75 10.74 -34.40
C ASN A 153 4.01 10.24 -35.13
N ILE A 154 4.98 9.76 -34.34
CA ILE A 154 5.83 8.65 -34.78
C ILE A 154 4.98 7.38 -34.65
N PHE A 155 4.93 6.66 -35.76
CA PHE A 155 4.19 5.44 -36.01
C PHE A 155 4.35 4.40 -34.90
N LYS A 156 3.23 3.91 -34.35
CA LYS A 156 3.17 2.54 -33.82
C LYS A 156 3.38 1.59 -35.00
N LYS A 157 4.50 0.88 -35.00
CA LYS A 157 4.71 -0.31 -35.81
C LYS A 157 4.76 -1.49 -34.85
N ASP A 158 3.81 -2.41 -34.97
CA ASP A 158 3.80 -3.65 -34.18
C ASP A 158 5.04 -4.49 -34.53
N SER A 159 5.87 -4.69 -33.51
CA SER A 159 6.93 -5.69 -33.30
C SER A 159 7.59 -6.37 -34.51
N GLN A 160 8.87 -6.08 -34.74
CA GLN A 160 9.98 -7.06 -34.67
C GLN A 160 11.32 -6.31 -34.72
N ASP A 161 12.14 -6.52 -33.69
CA ASP A 161 13.48 -5.96 -33.43
C ASP A 161 13.57 -4.42 -33.38
N GLU A 162 13.06 -3.84 -32.30
CA GLU A 162 13.47 -2.48 -31.90
C GLU A 162 15.00 -2.46 -31.78
N PRO A 163 15.71 -1.53 -32.43
CA PRO A 163 17.17 -1.53 -32.39
C PRO A 163 17.66 -1.33 -30.95
N ILE A 164 18.43 -2.30 -30.45
CA ILE A 164 19.08 -2.30 -29.15
C ILE A 164 20.58 -2.07 -29.37
N ILE A 165 21.17 -1.14 -28.61
CA ILE A 165 22.63 -1.01 -28.54
C ILE A 165 23.13 -1.86 -27.38
N GLU A 166 24.07 -2.75 -27.69
CA GLU A 166 24.76 -3.60 -26.72
C GLU A 166 26.25 -3.23 -26.69
N TYR A 167 26.77 -3.04 -25.47
CA TYR A 167 28.18 -2.66 -25.24
C TYR A 167 29.00 -3.78 -24.59
N GLY A 168 28.36 -4.91 -24.28
CA GLY A 168 28.86 -6.00 -23.44
C GLY A 168 27.78 -6.44 -22.45
N ASP A 169 27.91 -7.64 -21.88
CA ASP A 169 26.95 -8.20 -20.91
C ASP A 169 26.94 -7.43 -19.58
N GLU A 170 28.05 -6.74 -19.27
CA GLU A 170 28.24 -5.90 -18.09
C GLU A 170 27.57 -4.53 -18.20
N TYR A 171 27.17 -4.12 -19.41
CA TYR A 171 26.54 -2.83 -19.68
C TYR A 171 25.03 -2.94 -19.81
N ARG A 172 24.33 -1.88 -19.39
CA ARG A 172 22.89 -1.75 -19.65
C ARG A 172 22.66 -1.65 -21.16
N LYS A 173 21.90 -2.60 -21.72
CA LYS A 173 21.38 -2.53 -23.08
C LYS A 173 20.55 -1.25 -23.26
N VAL A 174 20.69 -0.55 -24.38
CA VAL A 174 20.03 0.74 -24.62
C VAL A 174 19.01 0.62 -25.75
N MET A 175 17.77 1.01 -25.47
CA MET A 175 16.72 1.06 -26.48
C MET A 175 16.86 2.32 -27.33
N VAL A 176 17.21 2.16 -28.62
CA VAL A 176 17.54 3.29 -29.51
C VAL A 176 16.37 4.25 -29.68
N GLU A 177 15.16 3.72 -29.83
CA GLU A 177 13.97 4.55 -30.05
C GLU A 177 13.66 5.42 -28.82
N PHE A 178 13.72 4.82 -27.62
CA PHE A 178 13.47 5.54 -26.38
C PHE A 178 14.55 6.60 -26.10
N LYS A 179 15.82 6.28 -26.38
CA LYS A 179 16.91 7.24 -26.33
C LYS A 179 16.66 8.41 -27.29
N ARG A 180 16.21 8.13 -28.52
CA ARG A 180 15.91 9.17 -29.51
C ARG A 180 14.78 10.09 -29.05
N GLU A 181 13.70 9.55 -28.47
CA GLU A 181 12.62 10.35 -27.90
C GLU A 181 13.14 11.29 -26.80
N LEU A 182 13.98 10.76 -25.90
CA LEU A 182 14.55 11.53 -24.81
C LEU A 182 15.52 12.61 -25.31
N ASP A 183 16.40 12.28 -26.25
CA ASP A 183 17.34 13.21 -26.89
C ASP A 183 16.62 14.38 -27.58
N LEU A 184 15.46 14.14 -28.19
CA LEU A 184 14.64 15.20 -28.81
C LEU A 184 14.12 16.19 -27.76
N VAL A 185 13.65 15.68 -26.61
CA VAL A 185 13.22 16.55 -25.50
C VAL A 185 14.39 17.33 -24.95
N ILE A 186 15.55 16.69 -24.74
CA ILE A 186 16.76 17.34 -24.23
C ILE A 186 17.26 18.43 -25.18
N LYS A 187 17.32 18.16 -26.49
CA LYS A 187 17.79 19.15 -27.48
C LYS A 187 16.91 20.39 -27.56
N ASN A 188 15.62 20.22 -27.30
CA ASN A 188 14.63 21.30 -27.35
C ASN A 188 14.37 21.95 -25.98
N SER A 189 15.10 21.56 -24.93
CA SER A 189 14.92 22.09 -23.58
C SER A 189 16.22 22.64 -22.99
N THR A 190 16.08 23.64 -22.12
CA THR A 190 17.19 24.16 -21.32
C THR A 190 17.24 23.41 -19.99
N PRO A 191 18.42 23.02 -19.49
CA PRO A 191 18.55 22.50 -18.13
C PRO A 191 17.94 23.46 -17.12
N ILE A 192 17.13 22.94 -16.20
CA ILE A 192 16.45 23.73 -15.18
C ILE A 192 17.32 23.95 -13.94
N ASP A 193 18.31 23.09 -13.74
CA ASP A 193 19.21 23.11 -12.59
C ASP A 193 20.47 22.27 -12.87
N GLU A 194 21.43 22.33 -11.95
CA GLU A 194 22.62 21.47 -11.92
C GLU A 194 22.78 20.82 -10.56
N ARG A 195 23.02 19.50 -10.55
CA ARG A 195 23.18 18.71 -9.32
C ARG A 195 24.37 17.78 -9.41
N THR A 196 25.06 17.61 -8.28
CA THR A 196 26.11 16.60 -8.18
C THR A 196 25.47 15.29 -7.78
N ILE A 197 25.54 14.29 -8.66
CA ILE A 197 25.07 12.94 -8.36
C ILE A 197 26.24 12.04 -7.99
N ASN A 198 25.99 11.03 -7.15
CA ASN A 198 27.00 10.08 -6.72
C ASN A 198 27.24 8.98 -7.77
N TYR A 199 27.61 9.42 -8.97
CA TYR A 199 27.91 8.60 -10.14
C TYR A 199 29.39 8.75 -10.50
N ARG A 200 30.10 7.62 -10.63
CA ARG A 200 31.57 7.58 -10.81
C ARG A 200 32.28 8.48 -9.79
N ASN A 201 33.17 9.34 -10.27
CA ASN A 201 33.93 10.29 -9.46
C ASN A 201 33.28 11.68 -9.42
N ASN A 202 32.04 11.86 -9.88
CA ASN A 202 31.43 13.19 -10.01
C ASN A 202 31.46 13.99 -8.70
N VAL A 203 31.28 13.32 -7.55
CA VAL A 203 31.36 13.97 -6.22
C VAL A 203 32.79 14.40 -5.89
N LEU A 204 33.79 13.56 -6.19
CA LEU A 204 35.20 13.85 -5.94
C LEU A 204 35.72 14.95 -6.86
N GLU A 205 35.32 14.91 -8.13
CA GLU A 205 35.68 15.85 -9.19
C GLU A 205 34.83 17.12 -9.18
N ARG A 206 33.83 17.21 -8.28
CA ARG A 206 32.83 18.29 -8.22
C ARG A 206 32.13 18.54 -9.56
N LYS A 207 31.97 17.47 -10.36
CA LYS A 207 31.31 17.50 -11.66
C LYS A 207 29.80 17.54 -11.46
N LYS A 208 29.20 18.65 -11.86
CA LYS A 208 27.75 18.81 -11.85
C LYS A 208 27.12 18.18 -13.09
N SER A 209 25.99 17.53 -12.88
CA SER A 209 25.13 16.98 -13.94
C SER A 209 23.93 17.89 -14.14
N LYS A 210 23.57 18.08 -15.41
CA LYS A 210 22.42 18.90 -15.80
C LYS A 210 21.11 18.19 -15.42
N VAL A 211 20.16 18.96 -14.89
CA VAL A 211 18.82 18.50 -14.55
C VAL A 211 17.85 18.97 -15.63
N TYR A 212 17.04 18.05 -16.13
CA TYR A 212 16.04 18.30 -17.16
C TYR A 212 14.64 18.00 -16.63
N SER A 213 13.64 18.78 -17.06
CA SER A 213 12.24 18.43 -16.85
C SER A 213 11.76 17.55 -18.01
N VAL A 214 11.43 16.30 -17.72
CA VAL A 214 11.09 15.29 -18.74
C VAL A 214 9.66 14.81 -18.54
N PRO A 215 8.84 14.73 -19.61
CA PRO A 215 7.49 14.19 -19.52
C PRO A 215 7.45 12.79 -18.90
N ILE A 216 6.54 12.55 -17.94
CA ILE A 216 6.47 11.28 -17.19
C ILE A 216 6.23 10.06 -18.10
N LYS A 217 5.61 10.27 -19.27
CA LYS A 217 5.35 9.24 -20.29
C LYS A 217 6.62 8.70 -20.96
N LEU A 218 7.73 9.45 -20.91
CA LEU A 218 9.03 9.04 -21.47
C LEU A 218 9.91 8.35 -20.42
N LEU A 219 9.49 8.37 -19.16
CA LEU A 219 10.19 7.71 -18.06
C LEU A 219 9.57 6.33 -17.87
N ARG A 220 10.40 5.32 -17.62
CA ARG A 220 10.03 3.90 -17.55
C ARG A 220 10.46 3.29 -16.20
N TYR A 221 9.66 2.37 -15.67
CA TYR A 221 9.95 1.64 -14.45
C TYR A 221 10.96 0.55 -14.75
N ARG A 222 11.93 0.33 -13.85
CA ARG A 222 12.85 -0.82 -13.93
C ARG A 222 12.27 -1.99 -13.18
N LYS A 223 12.26 -3.19 -13.78
CA LYS A 223 11.86 -4.42 -13.09
C LYS A 223 12.80 -4.76 -11.92
N GLU A 224 14.09 -4.44 -12.05
CA GLU A 224 15.12 -4.71 -11.05
C GLU A 224 15.08 -3.78 -9.83
N ASN A 225 14.09 -2.89 -9.75
CA ASN A 225 13.95 -1.96 -8.65
C ASN A 225 13.86 -2.69 -7.30
N GLY A 226 14.74 -2.33 -6.36
CA GLY A 226 14.83 -2.98 -5.05
C GLY A 226 13.55 -2.94 -4.21
N ARG A 227 12.57 -2.08 -4.52
CA ARG A 227 11.32 -1.93 -3.76
C ARG A 227 10.34 -3.04 -4.07
N ILE A 228 10.31 -3.55 -5.30
CA ILE A 228 9.28 -4.49 -5.78
C ILE A 228 9.84 -5.88 -6.10
N LYS A 229 11.05 -6.20 -5.60
CA LYS A 229 11.73 -7.47 -5.92
C LYS A 229 10.92 -8.69 -5.48
N SER A 230 10.28 -8.65 -4.31
CA SER A 230 9.45 -9.76 -3.83
C SER A 230 8.24 -9.98 -4.73
N GLU A 231 7.61 -8.88 -5.17
CA GLU A 231 6.41 -8.87 -6.01
C GLU A 231 6.73 -9.38 -7.41
N VAL A 232 7.82 -8.89 -8.03
CA VAL A 232 8.30 -9.33 -9.34
C VAL A 232 8.63 -10.83 -9.33
N LYS A 233 9.47 -11.29 -8.39
CA LYS A 233 9.85 -12.72 -8.31
C LYS A 233 8.62 -13.62 -8.10
N SER A 234 7.67 -13.19 -7.28
CA SER A 234 6.45 -13.99 -7.01
C SER A 234 5.50 -14.02 -8.21
N TYR A 235 5.37 -12.90 -8.93
CA TYR A 235 4.53 -12.80 -10.12
C TYR A 235 5.06 -13.70 -11.24
N GLU A 236 6.36 -13.59 -11.56
CA GLU A 236 7.03 -14.40 -12.58
C GLU A 236 6.90 -15.90 -12.27
N ARG A 237 7.04 -16.27 -11.00
CA ARG A 237 6.88 -17.66 -10.55
C ARG A 237 5.44 -18.16 -10.69
N THR A 238 4.46 -17.34 -10.32
CA THR A 238 3.03 -17.70 -10.35
C THR A 238 2.51 -17.84 -11.78
N HIS A 239 2.93 -16.95 -12.67
CA HIS A 239 2.48 -16.92 -14.08
C HIS A 239 3.40 -17.71 -15.01
N ASN A 240 4.51 -18.25 -14.49
CA ASN A 240 5.55 -18.92 -15.26
C ASN A 240 6.00 -18.08 -16.47
N CYS A 241 6.22 -16.79 -16.23
CA CYS A 241 6.62 -15.80 -17.25
C CYS A 241 7.80 -14.96 -16.75
N THR A 242 8.39 -14.17 -17.65
CA THR A 242 9.33 -13.12 -17.30
C THR A 242 8.67 -11.78 -17.61
N ILE A 243 8.69 -10.85 -16.66
CA ILE A 243 8.14 -9.52 -16.85
C ILE A 243 9.01 -8.79 -17.88
N ASP A 244 8.35 -8.33 -18.95
CA ASP A 244 8.96 -7.50 -19.97
C ASP A 244 8.93 -6.05 -19.48
N GLU A 245 10.10 -5.50 -19.15
CA GLU A 245 10.23 -4.13 -18.63
C GLU A 245 9.76 -3.05 -19.61
N ILE A 246 9.50 -3.39 -20.88
CA ILE A 246 8.96 -2.47 -21.88
C ILE A 246 7.43 -2.54 -21.88
N LYS A 247 6.88 -3.76 -21.98
CA LYS A 247 5.43 -3.97 -22.17
C LYS A 247 4.64 -3.94 -20.87
N ASP A 248 5.22 -4.43 -19.79
CA ASP A 248 4.53 -4.70 -18.53
C ASP A 248 4.64 -3.55 -17.52
N GLN A 249 4.78 -2.31 -18.01
CA GLN A 249 4.90 -1.11 -17.18
C GLN A 249 3.73 -0.91 -16.20
N ALA A 250 2.51 -1.28 -16.61
CA ALA A 250 1.33 -1.21 -15.75
C ALA A 250 1.40 -2.17 -14.56
N ILE A 251 1.97 -3.37 -14.75
CA ILE A 251 2.18 -4.36 -13.68
C ILE A 251 3.20 -3.81 -12.68
N LEU A 252 4.31 -3.25 -13.17
CA LEU A 252 5.34 -2.64 -12.32
C LEU A 252 4.80 -1.42 -11.54
N LYS A 253 3.98 -0.57 -12.17
CA LYS A 253 3.26 0.55 -11.51
C LYS A 253 2.40 0.04 -10.35
N ASP A 254 1.58 -0.98 -10.62
CA ASP A 254 0.69 -1.57 -9.63
C ASP A 254 1.44 -2.13 -8.41
N PHE A 255 2.57 -2.81 -8.63
CA PHE A 255 3.43 -3.27 -7.53
C PHE A 255 3.98 -2.11 -6.71
N LEU A 256 4.42 -1.01 -7.35
CA LEU A 256 4.95 0.16 -6.66
C LEU A 256 3.90 0.87 -5.80
N LEU A 257 2.66 0.96 -6.26
CA LEU A 257 1.56 1.64 -5.58
C LEU A 257 0.97 0.80 -4.44
N LYS A 258 0.84 -0.51 -4.64
CA LYS A 258 0.33 -1.44 -3.62
C LYS A 258 1.33 -1.63 -2.48
N ASN A 259 2.62 -1.54 -2.78
CA ASN A 259 3.69 -1.67 -1.81
C ASN A 259 3.77 -0.42 -0.92
N ASP A 260 3.40 -0.58 0.35
CA ASP A 260 3.35 0.48 1.36
C ASP A 260 2.46 1.69 0.97
N LYS A 261 1.16 1.43 0.83
CA LYS A 261 0.13 2.44 0.53
C LYS A 261 0.25 3.70 1.42
N GLY A 262 0.58 3.54 2.71
CA GLY A 262 0.69 4.67 3.64
C GLY A 262 1.80 5.64 3.25
N GLN A 263 2.99 5.14 2.90
CA GLN A 263 4.08 5.99 2.41
C GLN A 263 3.77 6.57 1.03
N THR A 264 3.09 5.82 0.16
CA THR A 264 2.68 6.31 -1.16
C THR A 264 1.70 7.48 -1.04
N GLU A 265 0.70 7.41 -0.16
CA GLU A 265 -0.22 8.53 0.09
C GLU A 265 0.50 9.75 0.68
N ARG A 266 1.42 9.53 1.63
CA ARG A 266 2.24 10.60 2.21
C ARG A 266 3.11 11.29 1.15
N LEU A 267 3.73 10.51 0.27
CA LEU A 267 4.52 11.01 -0.84
C LEU A 267 3.66 11.84 -1.81
N LYS A 268 2.45 11.36 -2.16
CA LYS A 268 1.52 12.11 -3.01
C LYS A 268 1.15 13.46 -2.41
N THR A 269 0.85 13.49 -1.11
CA THR A 269 0.53 14.75 -0.40
C THR A 269 1.71 15.72 -0.46
N LEU A 270 2.94 15.25 -0.20
CA LEU A 270 4.14 16.09 -0.25
C LEU A 270 4.40 16.64 -1.66
N LEU A 271 4.22 15.81 -2.69
CA LEU A 271 4.40 16.21 -4.09
C LEU A 271 3.34 17.24 -4.53
N ASP A 272 2.10 17.10 -4.06
CA ASP A 272 1.04 18.06 -4.38
C ASP A 272 1.26 19.42 -3.69
N SER A 273 1.72 19.42 -2.43
CA SER A 273 1.92 20.65 -1.66
C SER A 273 3.25 21.36 -1.94
N GLU A 274 4.34 20.62 -2.15
CA GLU A 274 5.70 21.18 -2.23
C GLU A 274 6.42 20.89 -3.56
N GLY A 275 5.88 20.01 -4.39
CA GLY A 275 6.53 19.57 -5.62
C GLY A 275 7.74 18.65 -5.39
N GLN A 276 8.50 18.43 -6.46
CA GLN A 276 9.70 17.59 -6.41
C GLN A 276 10.91 18.36 -5.91
N ARG A 277 11.46 17.94 -4.77
CA ARG A 277 12.68 18.53 -4.17
C ARG A 277 13.99 18.08 -4.84
N GLU A 278 14.15 16.77 -5.02
CA GLU A 278 15.39 16.17 -5.56
C GLU A 278 15.14 15.55 -6.94
N PRO A 279 16.03 15.70 -7.95
CA PRO A 279 15.86 15.05 -9.24
C PRO A 279 16.00 13.52 -9.13
N ALA A 280 15.31 12.79 -10.01
CA ALA A 280 15.54 11.36 -10.17
C ALA A 280 16.71 11.10 -11.14
N VAL A 281 17.37 9.95 -11.04
CA VAL A 281 18.42 9.50 -11.94
C VAL A 281 17.85 8.46 -12.88
N VAL A 282 18.07 8.66 -14.17
CA VAL A 282 17.50 7.85 -15.25
C VAL A 282 18.61 7.47 -16.24
N THR A 283 18.49 6.30 -16.85
CA THR A 283 19.35 5.90 -17.98
C THR A 283 19.08 6.78 -19.21
N CYS A 284 19.97 6.75 -20.19
CA CYS A 284 19.85 7.56 -21.42
C CYS A 284 18.62 7.20 -22.28
N ASP A 285 17.98 6.05 -22.05
CA ASP A 285 16.75 5.57 -22.69
C ASP A 285 15.50 5.62 -21.78
N GLY A 286 15.59 6.34 -20.65
CA GLY A 286 14.42 6.70 -19.85
C GLY A 286 14.07 5.72 -18.72
N PHE A 287 14.87 4.70 -18.42
CA PHE A 287 14.62 3.80 -17.28
C PHE A 287 15.09 4.37 -15.95
N LEU A 288 14.17 4.45 -14.98
CA LEU A 288 14.40 5.07 -13.68
C LEU A 288 15.26 4.20 -12.75
N ILE A 289 16.42 4.70 -12.34
CA ILE A 289 17.29 4.05 -11.36
C ILE A 289 16.77 4.31 -9.93
N ASN A 290 16.42 5.55 -9.62
CA ASN A 290 15.67 5.91 -8.42
C ASN A 290 14.37 6.63 -8.80
N GLY A 291 13.55 7.02 -7.83
CA GLY A 291 12.33 7.80 -8.11
C GLY A 291 11.19 7.01 -8.77
N ASN A 292 11.25 5.68 -8.83
CA ASN A 292 10.17 4.83 -9.39
C ASN A 292 8.81 5.07 -8.70
N ARG A 293 8.76 5.07 -7.35
CA ARG A 293 7.53 5.42 -6.61
C ARG A 293 7.09 6.87 -6.87
N ARG A 294 8.04 7.79 -7.04
CA ARG A 294 7.73 9.19 -7.34
C ARG A 294 7.06 9.31 -8.71
N ARG A 295 7.57 8.64 -9.75
CA ARG A 295 6.90 8.59 -11.05
C ARG A 295 5.48 8.04 -10.91
N ALA A 296 5.29 6.93 -10.20
CA ALA A 296 3.96 6.35 -10.00
C ALA A 296 3.00 7.32 -9.30
N ALA A 297 3.49 8.05 -8.29
CA ALA A 297 2.74 9.09 -7.61
C ALA A 297 2.41 10.29 -8.51
N PHE A 298 3.35 10.76 -9.35
CA PHE A 298 3.11 11.80 -10.35
C PHE A 298 2.04 11.38 -11.35
N GLU A 299 2.07 10.12 -11.81
CA GLU A 299 1.11 9.57 -12.75
C GLU A 299 -0.31 9.52 -12.14
N GLU A 300 -0.46 9.01 -10.91
CA GLU A 300 -1.75 9.06 -10.21
C GLU A 300 -2.23 10.50 -9.95
N LEU A 301 -1.33 11.41 -9.53
CA LEU A 301 -1.70 12.82 -9.31
C LEU A 301 -2.11 13.51 -10.60
N TRP A 302 -1.46 13.21 -11.72
CA TRP A 302 -1.85 13.71 -13.03
C TRP A 302 -3.24 13.19 -13.44
N GLU A 303 -3.52 11.90 -13.25
CA GLU A 303 -4.83 11.30 -13.53
C GLU A 303 -5.94 11.87 -12.63
N HIS A 304 -5.70 12.01 -11.32
CA HIS A 304 -6.69 12.47 -10.34
C HIS A 304 -6.92 13.98 -10.34
N ASN A 305 -5.90 14.79 -10.66
CA ASN A 305 -5.99 16.25 -10.68
C ASN A 305 -6.31 16.79 -12.09
N HIS A 306 -7.12 16.06 -12.87
CA HIS A 306 -7.57 16.48 -14.21
C HIS A 306 -6.42 16.87 -15.15
N GLN A 307 -5.36 16.07 -15.16
CA GLN A 307 -4.18 16.25 -16.01
C GLN A 307 -3.41 17.56 -15.75
N ASP A 308 -3.41 18.05 -14.50
CA ASP A 308 -2.66 19.23 -14.10
C ASP A 308 -1.20 19.15 -14.60
N SER A 309 -0.82 20.14 -15.40
CA SER A 309 0.51 20.27 -16.01
C SER A 309 1.67 20.17 -15.03
N ARG A 310 1.46 20.50 -13.74
CA ARG A 310 2.46 20.37 -12.67
C ARG A 310 2.95 18.92 -12.48
N PHE A 311 2.11 17.93 -12.81
CA PHE A 311 2.45 16.51 -12.68
C PHE A 311 2.76 15.84 -14.03
N ALA A 312 2.73 16.58 -15.14
CA ALA A 312 2.98 16.02 -16.46
C ALA A 312 4.46 15.70 -16.73
N SER A 313 5.38 16.30 -15.96
CA SER A 313 6.83 16.13 -16.12
C SER A 313 7.53 15.96 -14.75
N MET A 314 8.65 15.24 -14.76
CA MET A 314 9.48 15.00 -13.59
C MET A 314 10.91 15.50 -13.84
N ASN A 315 11.55 16.06 -12.81
CA ASN A 315 12.92 16.53 -12.89
C ASN A 315 13.89 15.35 -12.79
N VAL A 316 14.78 15.20 -13.77
CA VAL A 316 15.69 14.06 -13.87
C VAL A 316 17.12 14.47 -14.25
N VAL A 317 18.09 13.66 -13.81
CA VAL A 317 19.46 13.62 -14.31
C VAL A 317 19.61 12.37 -15.16
N ILE A 318 20.09 12.56 -16.38
CA ILE A 318 20.20 11.51 -17.40
C ILE A 318 21.64 11.05 -17.45
N LEU A 319 21.88 9.75 -17.28
CA LEU A 319 23.21 9.15 -17.35
C LEU A 319 23.71 9.06 -18.81
N ASP A 320 25.00 8.77 -18.96
CA ASP A 320 25.57 8.49 -20.27
C ASP A 320 25.10 7.13 -20.82
N GLU A 321 25.56 6.79 -22.03
CA GLU A 321 25.10 5.59 -22.73
C GLU A 321 25.81 4.32 -22.25
N ARG A 322 27.03 4.46 -21.73
CA ARG A 322 27.88 3.34 -21.32
C ARG A 322 27.90 3.25 -19.81
N VAL A 323 26.78 2.80 -19.25
CA VAL A 323 26.62 2.58 -17.81
C VAL A 323 26.67 1.09 -17.53
N GLU A 324 27.58 0.68 -16.65
CA GLU A 324 27.65 -0.71 -16.21
C GLU A 324 26.50 -1.03 -15.26
N LEU A 325 26.02 -2.27 -15.26
CA LEU A 325 24.96 -2.74 -14.35
C LEU A 325 25.36 -2.54 -12.88
N ILE A 326 26.63 -2.75 -12.56
CA ILE A 326 27.17 -2.51 -11.21
C ILE A 326 27.15 -1.03 -10.81
N GLU A 327 27.32 -0.11 -11.76
CA GLU A 327 27.21 1.33 -11.50
C GLU A 327 25.76 1.71 -11.17
N ILE A 328 24.78 1.11 -11.87
CA ILE A 328 23.36 1.29 -11.58
C ILE A 328 23.03 0.80 -10.16
N GLU A 329 23.51 -0.39 -9.77
CA GLU A 329 23.32 -0.94 -8.43
C GLU A 329 23.93 -0.06 -7.34
N ARG A 330 25.12 0.52 -7.59
CA ARG A 330 25.78 1.47 -6.67
C ARG A 330 24.98 2.75 -6.51
N ILE A 331 24.51 3.34 -7.61
CA ILE A 331 23.66 4.54 -7.56
C ILE A 331 22.41 4.24 -6.75
N GLU A 332 21.70 3.17 -7.08
CA GLU A 332 20.48 2.77 -6.39
C GLU A 332 20.74 2.55 -4.89
N ASN A 333 21.79 1.82 -4.54
CA ASN A 333 22.20 1.58 -3.14
C ASN A 333 22.48 2.88 -2.36
N ARG A 334 23.18 3.84 -2.97
CA ARG A 334 23.48 5.14 -2.34
C ARG A 334 22.21 5.94 -2.07
N TYR A 335 21.31 6.01 -3.05
CA TYR A 335 20.03 6.71 -2.86
C TYR A 335 19.15 6.02 -1.82
N GLN A 336 19.20 4.68 -1.72
CA GLN A 336 18.51 3.93 -0.66
C GLN A 336 19.01 4.27 0.76
N LEU A 337 20.29 4.63 0.90
CA LEU A 337 20.93 4.92 2.18
C LEU A 337 20.90 6.42 2.54
N GLN A 338 20.79 7.31 1.55
CA GLN A 338 20.78 8.77 1.73
C GLN A 338 19.44 9.34 2.18
N ASP A 339 18.31 8.73 1.80
CA ASP A 339 17.01 9.16 2.31
C ASP A 339 16.93 8.84 3.82
N GLU A 340 16.45 9.81 4.62
CA GLU A 340 16.09 9.60 6.05
C GLU A 340 15.06 8.45 6.22
N GLY A 341 14.47 7.99 5.11
CA GLY A 341 13.60 6.84 4.97
C GLY A 341 14.29 5.47 4.94
N LYS A 342 15.06 5.11 5.97
CA LYS A 342 15.33 3.67 6.30
C LYS A 342 14.03 2.85 6.38
N SER A 343 12.90 3.54 6.56
CA SER A 343 11.53 3.07 6.66
C SER A 343 10.83 2.77 5.33
N GLU A 344 11.40 3.08 4.16
CA GLU A 344 10.65 2.96 2.90
C GLU A 344 10.73 1.58 2.23
N TYR A 345 11.72 0.76 2.56
CA TYR A 345 11.86 -0.61 2.05
C TYR A 345 11.36 -1.60 3.09
N SER A 346 10.47 -2.51 2.66
CA SER A 346 10.20 -3.73 3.41
C SER A 346 11.52 -4.45 3.71
N GLY A 347 11.68 -4.95 4.94
CA GLY A 347 12.88 -5.66 5.35
C GLY A 347 13.24 -6.84 4.45
N LEU A 348 12.23 -7.51 3.89
CA LEU A 348 12.41 -8.60 2.92
C LEU A 348 12.95 -8.08 1.58
N ASN A 349 12.35 -7.02 1.02
CA ASN A 349 12.80 -6.43 -0.23
C ASN A 349 14.24 -5.88 -0.12
N ARG A 350 14.59 -5.32 1.04
CA ARG A 350 15.96 -4.94 1.35
C ARG A 350 16.90 -6.15 1.38
N ALA A 351 16.51 -7.25 2.01
CA ALA A 351 17.32 -8.47 2.04
C ALA A 351 17.54 -9.06 0.64
N LEU A 352 16.49 -9.12 -0.19
CA LEU A 352 16.55 -9.55 -1.59
C LEU A 352 17.50 -8.65 -2.39
N SER A 353 17.38 -7.32 -2.25
CA SER A 353 18.27 -6.38 -2.92
C SER A 353 19.73 -6.59 -2.53
N ILE A 354 20.02 -6.81 -1.24
CA ILE A 354 21.39 -7.07 -0.77
C ILE A 354 21.93 -8.37 -1.40
N ARG A 355 21.13 -9.44 -1.43
CA ARG A 355 21.53 -10.74 -2.00
C ARG A 355 21.78 -10.64 -3.50
N ASP A 356 20.84 -10.09 -4.27
CA ASP A 356 20.98 -9.94 -5.73
C ASP A 356 22.24 -9.10 -6.07
N LYS A 357 22.52 -8.04 -5.29
CA LYS A 357 23.75 -7.25 -5.43
C LYS A 357 25.02 -8.08 -5.19
N ILE A 358 25.03 -8.95 -4.17
CA ILE A 358 26.15 -9.86 -3.89
C ILE A 358 26.36 -10.84 -5.05
N GLU A 359 25.26 -11.42 -5.57
CA GLU A 359 25.28 -12.35 -6.70
C GLU A 359 25.84 -11.68 -7.97
N ASN A 360 25.57 -10.39 -8.15
CA ASN A 360 26.11 -9.56 -9.24
C ASN A 360 27.52 -8.99 -8.96
N GLY A 361 28.25 -9.51 -7.97
CA GLY A 361 29.63 -9.11 -7.65
C GLY A 361 29.76 -7.87 -6.77
N TYR A 362 28.65 -7.25 -6.34
CA TYR A 362 28.69 -6.13 -5.40
C TYR A 362 28.73 -6.62 -3.95
N THR A 363 29.94 -6.78 -3.40
CA THR A 363 30.10 -7.31 -2.03
C THR A 363 29.35 -6.47 -0.96
N LEU A 364 28.85 -7.13 0.08
CA LEU A 364 28.16 -6.45 1.20
C LEU A 364 29.04 -5.38 1.86
N GLU A 365 30.35 -5.63 1.99
CA GLU A 365 31.28 -4.63 2.51
C GLU A 365 31.28 -3.35 1.66
N ALA A 366 31.35 -3.51 0.33
CA ALA A 366 31.35 -2.39 -0.58
C ALA A 366 29.99 -1.67 -0.58
N GLN A 367 28.87 -2.41 -0.51
CA GLN A 367 27.53 -1.84 -0.33
C GLN A 367 27.42 -0.97 0.92
N LEU A 368 28.02 -1.38 2.03
CA LEU A 368 27.99 -0.63 3.28
C LEU A 368 28.88 0.62 3.22
N LYS A 369 30.04 0.59 2.54
CA LYS A 369 30.93 1.76 2.39
C LYS A 369 30.33 2.90 1.56
N ASP A 370 29.24 2.65 0.84
CA ASP A 370 28.46 3.72 0.22
C ASP A 370 27.74 4.62 1.24
N ASP A 371 27.40 4.08 2.43
CA ASP A 371 26.84 4.87 3.52
C ASP A 371 27.95 5.76 4.13
N PRO A 372 27.75 7.09 4.21
CA PRO A 372 28.68 7.98 4.90
C PRO A 372 28.99 7.54 6.33
N LEU A 373 28.03 6.88 7.00
CA LEU A 373 28.18 6.39 8.37
C LEU A 373 29.21 5.26 8.49
N TYR A 374 29.48 4.49 7.43
CA TYR A 374 30.41 3.36 7.45
C TYR A 374 31.70 3.62 6.66
N ARG A 375 31.72 4.62 5.75
CA ARG A 375 32.88 4.92 4.89
C ARG A 375 34.18 5.18 5.64
N GLY A 376 34.12 5.79 6.83
CA GLY A 376 35.30 6.11 7.66
C GLY A 376 35.66 5.08 8.73
N LYS A 377 34.93 3.96 8.82
CA LYS A 377 35.14 2.98 9.89
C LYS A 377 36.34 2.08 9.61
N ASN A 378 37.01 1.66 10.68
CA ASN A 378 38.11 0.69 10.54
C ASN A 378 37.58 -0.72 10.21
N GLN A 379 38.46 -1.62 9.77
CA GLN A 379 38.04 -2.96 9.32
C GLN A 379 37.32 -3.77 10.43
N LYS A 380 37.71 -3.62 11.70
CA LYS A 380 37.06 -4.35 12.81
C LYS A 380 35.62 -3.88 13.01
N GLU A 381 35.40 -2.57 12.99
CA GLU A 381 34.07 -1.98 13.09
C GLU A 381 33.21 -2.34 11.88
N LEU A 382 33.79 -2.32 10.68
CA LEU A 382 33.10 -2.69 9.46
C LEU A 382 32.69 -4.17 9.48
N ASN A 383 33.58 -5.07 9.89
CA ASN A 383 33.25 -6.49 10.05
C ASN A 383 32.10 -6.72 11.05
N LYS A 384 32.01 -5.90 12.11
CA LYS A 384 30.89 -5.95 13.06
C LYS A 384 29.57 -5.57 12.39
N VAL A 385 29.58 -4.50 11.57
CA VAL A 385 28.39 -4.06 10.82
C VAL A 385 28.00 -5.08 9.76
N VAL A 386 28.97 -5.62 9.01
CA VAL A 386 28.74 -6.71 8.04
C VAL A 386 28.03 -7.89 8.73
N LYS A 387 28.53 -8.31 9.90
CA LYS A 387 27.91 -9.39 10.69
C LYS A 387 26.49 -9.06 11.15
N GLU A 388 26.24 -7.80 11.50
CA GLU A 388 24.89 -7.32 11.86
C GLU A 388 23.93 -7.41 10.67
N TYR A 389 24.35 -6.96 9.49
CA TYR A 389 23.56 -7.06 8.26
C TYR A 389 23.31 -8.52 7.84
N VAL A 390 24.32 -9.38 7.94
CA VAL A 390 24.16 -10.83 7.75
C VAL A 390 23.09 -11.37 8.70
N THR A 391 23.17 -11.01 9.98
CA THR A 391 22.23 -11.51 11.01
C THR A 391 20.80 -10.99 10.82
N ASN A 392 20.63 -9.76 10.34
CA ASN A 392 19.32 -9.10 10.26
C ASN A 392 18.68 -9.15 8.86
N TYR A 393 19.42 -9.52 7.80
CA TYR A 393 18.90 -9.58 6.43
C TYR A 393 19.20 -10.91 5.73
N LEU A 394 20.47 -11.34 5.66
CA LEU A 394 20.83 -12.54 4.88
C LEU A 394 20.41 -13.85 5.56
N ASN A 395 20.69 -14.01 6.86
CA ASN A 395 20.29 -15.19 7.62
C ASN A 395 18.76 -15.37 7.69
N PRO A 396 17.96 -14.31 7.96
CA PRO A 396 16.50 -14.42 7.87
C PRO A 396 16.02 -14.78 6.46
N LEU A 397 16.64 -14.23 5.41
CA LEU A 397 16.29 -14.54 4.02
C LEU A 397 16.57 -16.01 3.67
N GLU A 398 17.68 -16.58 4.17
CA GLU A 398 17.96 -18.02 4.02
C GLU A 398 16.86 -18.87 4.69
N CYS A 399 16.39 -18.49 5.87
CA CYS A 399 15.25 -19.14 6.52
C CYS A 399 13.93 -18.96 5.75
N VAL A 400 13.75 -17.82 5.05
CA VAL A 400 12.59 -17.59 4.17
C VAL A 400 12.64 -18.54 2.96
N ASP A 401 13.79 -18.67 2.31
CA ASP A 401 13.95 -19.59 1.17
C ASP A 401 13.67 -21.05 1.60
N GLU A 402 14.16 -21.44 2.78
CA GLU A 402 13.88 -22.76 3.35
C GLU A 402 12.39 -22.94 3.68
N TYR A 403 11.74 -21.93 4.26
CA TYR A 403 10.31 -21.93 4.54
C TYR A 403 9.47 -22.07 3.26
N LEU A 404 9.80 -21.30 2.22
CA LEU A 404 9.09 -21.34 0.95
C LEU A 404 9.24 -22.72 0.28
N ARG A 405 10.46 -23.29 0.27
CA ARG A 405 10.69 -24.67 -0.20
C ARG A 405 9.93 -25.70 0.62
N TYR A 406 9.86 -25.53 1.95
CA TYR A 406 9.15 -26.45 2.83
C TYR A 406 7.65 -26.56 2.54
N PHE A 407 7.03 -25.49 2.03
CA PHE A 407 5.62 -25.45 1.64
C PHE A 407 5.39 -25.54 0.12
N ASP A 408 6.38 -26.00 -0.66
CA ASP A 408 6.32 -26.09 -2.13
C ASP A 408 6.03 -24.73 -2.83
N ASN A 409 6.46 -23.62 -2.23
CA ASN A 409 6.20 -22.23 -2.65
C ASN A 409 7.50 -21.46 -3.01
N GLU A 410 8.54 -22.16 -3.46
CA GLU A 410 9.83 -21.56 -3.80
C GLU A 410 9.67 -20.40 -4.80
N GLY A 411 10.20 -19.23 -4.45
CA GLY A 411 10.12 -17.99 -5.23
C GLY A 411 8.92 -17.09 -4.91
N LEU A 412 7.92 -17.56 -4.14
CA LEU A 412 6.72 -16.79 -3.76
C LEU A 412 6.96 -15.95 -2.49
N TYR A 413 7.80 -14.93 -2.60
CA TYR A 413 8.19 -14.04 -1.50
C TYR A 413 7.06 -13.11 -1.02
N ASP A 414 6.05 -12.85 -1.85
CA ASP A 414 4.86 -12.08 -1.49
C ASP A 414 4.09 -12.69 -0.30
N LEU A 415 4.03 -14.01 -0.20
CA LEU A 415 3.48 -14.73 0.95
C LEU A 415 4.15 -14.34 2.28
N VAL A 416 5.38 -13.81 2.26
CA VAL A 416 6.09 -13.32 3.46
C VAL A 416 5.91 -11.82 3.67
N SER A 417 5.78 -11.02 2.61
CA SER A 417 5.65 -9.56 2.68
C SER A 417 4.22 -9.06 2.96
N GLU A 418 3.20 -9.91 2.84
CA GLU A 418 1.78 -9.55 2.83
C GLU A 418 1.15 -9.13 4.18
N SER A 419 1.47 -7.92 4.61
CA SER A 419 0.53 -7.11 5.38
C SER A 419 0.26 -5.80 4.66
N ILE A 420 -0.88 -5.69 3.99
CA ILE A 420 -1.43 -4.37 3.65
C ILE A 420 -1.73 -3.67 4.98
N GLY A 421 -0.89 -2.71 5.38
CA GLY A 421 -1.08 -1.89 6.58
C GLY A 421 -0.49 -2.40 7.90
N SER A 422 0.32 -3.47 7.90
CA SER A 422 1.16 -3.79 9.07
C SER A 422 2.63 -3.71 8.67
N SER A 423 3.39 -2.84 9.32
CA SER A 423 4.84 -2.90 9.26
C SER A 423 5.27 -4.28 9.80
N GLU A 424 5.77 -5.15 8.91
CA GLU A 424 6.49 -6.40 9.24
C GLU A 424 5.68 -7.61 9.77
N GLY A 425 4.70 -8.11 9.01
CA GLY A 425 3.82 -9.22 9.46
C GLY A 425 4.43 -10.62 9.64
N ARG A 426 5.50 -10.98 8.91
CA ARG A 426 6.23 -12.27 9.07
C ARG A 426 7.74 -12.09 9.10
N TRP A 427 8.26 -11.05 8.46
CA TRP A 427 9.70 -10.76 8.40
C TRP A 427 10.38 -10.69 9.78
N GLN A 428 9.78 -9.97 10.73
CA GLN A 428 10.33 -9.89 12.09
C GLN A 428 10.37 -11.26 12.79
N ALA A 429 9.41 -12.14 12.51
CA ALA A 429 9.44 -13.52 13.00
C ALA A 429 10.58 -14.33 12.37
N PHE A 430 10.92 -14.13 11.10
CA PHE A 430 12.10 -14.73 10.46
C PHE A 430 13.42 -14.18 11.03
N ILE A 431 13.48 -12.90 11.38
CA ILE A 431 14.63 -12.34 12.11
C ILE A 431 14.81 -13.06 13.45
N ASP A 432 13.74 -13.16 14.24
CA ASP A 432 13.78 -13.80 15.55
C ASP A 432 14.10 -15.31 15.42
N TYR A 433 13.52 -16.00 14.43
CA TYR A 433 13.79 -17.42 14.15
C TYR A 433 15.23 -17.66 13.70
N SER A 434 15.74 -16.90 12.73
CA SER A 434 17.11 -17.07 12.24
C SER A 434 18.14 -16.82 13.34
N LYS A 435 17.93 -15.82 14.21
CA LYS A 435 18.79 -15.61 15.39
C LYS A 435 18.79 -16.83 16.30
N PHE A 436 17.65 -17.49 16.50
CA PHE A 436 17.59 -18.73 17.27
C PHE A 436 18.27 -19.89 16.53
N TYR A 437 17.99 -20.06 15.24
CA TYR A 437 18.55 -21.13 14.41
C TYR A 437 20.09 -21.08 14.37
N PHE A 438 20.67 -19.98 13.88
CA PHE A 438 22.11 -19.87 13.70
C PHE A 438 22.88 -19.78 15.02
N ASN A 439 22.38 -19.03 16.01
CA ASN A 439 23.13 -18.85 17.27
C ASN A 439 22.95 -20.00 18.26
N VAL A 440 21.85 -20.77 18.17
CA VAL A 440 21.54 -21.84 19.14
C VAL A 440 21.49 -23.21 18.50
N LEU A 441 20.71 -23.42 17.43
CA LEU A 441 20.52 -24.77 16.86
C LEU A 441 21.75 -25.26 16.11
N CYS A 442 22.36 -24.41 15.29
CA CYS A 442 23.60 -24.72 14.56
C CYS A 442 24.85 -24.76 15.45
N ASN A 443 24.81 -24.11 16.62
CA ASN A 443 25.93 -24.06 17.55
C ASN A 443 25.84 -25.19 18.60
N ASP A 444 26.66 -26.23 18.44
CA ASP A 444 26.65 -27.41 19.32
C ASP A 444 26.75 -27.08 20.81
N ARG A 445 27.57 -26.09 21.19
CA ARG A 445 27.73 -25.68 22.59
C ARG A 445 26.46 -25.04 23.14
N GLN A 446 25.86 -24.11 22.38
CA GLN A 446 24.63 -23.42 22.79
C GLN A 446 23.43 -24.37 22.79
N ARG A 447 23.35 -25.28 21.81
CA ARG A 447 22.30 -26.30 21.73
C ARG A 447 22.32 -27.23 22.95
N ARG A 448 23.49 -27.75 23.33
CA ARG A 448 23.66 -28.58 24.54
C ARG A 448 23.29 -27.81 25.81
N LYS A 449 23.69 -26.53 25.92
CA LYS A 449 23.30 -25.66 27.04
C LYS A 449 21.78 -25.48 27.13
N ALA A 450 21.09 -25.45 26.00
CA ALA A 450 19.64 -25.38 25.92
C ALA A 450 18.93 -26.74 26.07
N ARG A 451 19.68 -27.85 26.27
CA ARG A 451 19.15 -29.23 26.36
C ARG A 451 18.33 -29.67 25.14
N ILE A 452 18.72 -29.20 23.96
CA ILE A 452 18.08 -29.55 22.68
C ILE A 452 18.88 -30.68 22.01
N ALA A 453 18.21 -31.76 21.62
CA ALA A 453 18.84 -32.87 20.89
C ALA A 453 19.09 -32.47 19.42
N LYS A 454 20.06 -33.11 18.75
CA LYS A 454 20.34 -32.81 17.34
C LYS A 454 19.20 -33.31 16.43
N GLU A 455 18.59 -34.46 16.75
CA GLU A 455 17.41 -34.97 16.02
C GLU A 455 16.16 -34.09 16.14
N ASP A 456 16.08 -33.27 17.19
CA ASP A 456 14.93 -32.39 17.45
C ASP A 456 14.92 -31.16 16.53
N ILE A 457 16.06 -30.82 15.89
CA ILE A 457 16.20 -29.59 15.07
C ILE A 457 15.15 -29.56 13.95
N GLY A 458 14.93 -30.68 13.26
CA GLY A 458 13.94 -30.76 12.17
C GLY A 458 12.51 -30.50 12.66
N LYS A 459 12.14 -31.06 13.83
CA LYS A 459 10.83 -30.86 14.45
C LYS A 459 10.65 -29.42 14.93
N ILE A 460 11.69 -28.82 15.52
CA ILE A 460 11.67 -27.42 15.96
C ILE A 460 11.47 -26.48 14.78
N LYS A 461 12.14 -26.75 13.65
CA LYS A 461 11.95 -26.02 12.39
C LYS A 461 10.51 -26.13 11.90
N ASP A 462 9.96 -27.34 11.85
CA ASP A 462 8.57 -27.56 11.44
C ASP A 462 7.58 -26.77 12.31
N VAL A 463 7.73 -26.83 13.64
CA VAL A 463 6.92 -26.01 14.56
C VAL A 463 7.04 -24.52 14.23
N ALA A 464 8.27 -24.00 14.09
CA ALA A 464 8.47 -22.59 13.79
C ALA A 464 7.79 -22.18 12.47
N PHE A 465 7.93 -22.98 11.42
CA PHE A 465 7.34 -22.71 10.11
C PHE A 465 5.82 -22.78 10.13
N LYS A 466 5.23 -23.78 10.79
CA LYS A 466 3.77 -23.87 10.99
C LYS A 466 3.22 -22.68 11.78
N LEU A 467 3.93 -22.22 12.81
CA LEU A 467 3.55 -21.02 13.57
C LEU A 467 3.63 -19.74 12.71
N ILE A 468 4.72 -19.56 11.96
CA ILE A 468 4.89 -18.42 11.05
C ILE A 468 3.79 -18.40 9.97
N ARG A 469 3.43 -19.57 9.45
CA ARG A 469 2.33 -19.73 8.49
C ARG A 469 0.98 -19.36 9.13
N LYS A 470 0.67 -19.84 10.34
CA LYS A 470 -0.60 -19.55 11.04
C LYS A 470 -0.80 -18.07 11.31
N ARG A 471 0.28 -17.32 11.55
CA ARG A 471 0.36 -15.85 11.72
C ARG A 471 -0.37 -15.31 12.94
N GLU A 472 -1.69 -15.47 12.99
CA GLU A 472 -2.54 -14.98 14.08
C GLU A 472 -2.62 -16.01 15.20
N LEU A 473 -2.10 -15.64 16.38
CA LEU A 473 -2.03 -16.52 17.54
C LEU A 473 -3.08 -16.19 18.62
N GLY A 474 -4.02 -15.28 18.32
CA GLY A 474 -5.09 -14.91 19.25
C GLY A 474 -4.57 -14.14 20.46
N ASP A 475 -4.95 -14.59 21.65
CA ASP A 475 -4.60 -14.04 22.97
C ASP A 475 -3.16 -14.31 23.41
N LEU A 476 -2.43 -15.20 22.72
CA LEU A 476 -1.01 -15.48 22.99
C LEU A 476 -0.05 -14.36 22.55
N GLY A 477 -0.58 -13.26 22.02
CA GLY A 477 0.19 -12.09 21.61
C GLY A 477 0.76 -12.18 20.20
N SER A 478 1.79 -11.38 19.92
CA SER A 478 2.36 -11.26 18.58
C SER A 478 3.22 -12.46 18.18
N LEU A 479 3.09 -12.89 16.92
CA LEU A 479 3.85 -14.01 16.33
C LEU A 479 5.36 -13.92 16.64
N TYR A 480 5.96 -12.76 16.37
CA TYR A 480 7.40 -12.57 16.55
C TYR A 480 7.81 -12.78 18.02
N THR A 481 6.97 -12.43 18.99
CA THR A 481 7.26 -12.63 20.42
C THR A 481 7.30 -14.11 20.78
N VAL A 482 6.35 -14.89 20.24
CA VAL A 482 6.33 -16.34 20.42
C VAL A 482 7.57 -16.98 19.80
N ILE A 483 7.90 -16.61 18.56
CA ILE A 483 9.07 -17.13 17.84
C ILE A 483 10.38 -16.74 18.53
N ARG A 484 10.52 -15.50 19.01
CA ARG A 484 11.69 -15.05 19.79
C ARG A 484 11.88 -15.88 21.05
N ASN A 485 10.78 -16.27 21.69
CA ASN A 485 10.82 -17.08 22.90
C ASN A 485 10.87 -18.59 22.62
N LEU A 486 10.89 -19.04 21.36
CA LEU A 486 10.84 -20.47 20.99
C LEU A 486 11.88 -21.31 21.74
N LYS A 487 13.09 -20.75 21.93
CA LYS A 487 14.15 -21.35 22.77
C LYS A 487 13.65 -21.76 24.16
N LYS A 488 12.88 -20.91 24.84
CA LYS A 488 12.35 -21.17 26.19
C LYS A 488 11.40 -22.36 26.18
N TYR A 489 10.48 -22.41 25.21
CA TYR A 489 9.55 -23.52 25.06
C TYR A 489 10.26 -24.84 24.81
N VAL A 490 11.20 -24.88 23.85
CA VAL A 490 11.86 -26.13 23.49
C VAL A 490 12.89 -26.58 24.53
N SER A 491 13.37 -25.68 25.40
CA SER A 491 14.27 -26.02 26.51
C SER A 491 13.53 -26.69 27.68
N ASN A 492 12.20 -26.52 27.76
CA ASN A 492 11.35 -27.18 28.74
C ASN A 492 10.77 -28.48 28.12
N SER A 493 10.93 -29.62 28.81
CA SER A 493 10.52 -30.94 28.29
C SER A 493 9.03 -31.04 28.00
N ASP A 494 8.18 -30.52 28.88
CA ASP A 494 6.72 -30.62 28.76
C ASP A 494 6.18 -29.65 27.71
N ALA A 495 6.72 -28.43 27.67
CA ALA A 495 6.37 -27.47 26.62
C ALA A 495 6.83 -27.98 25.24
N LYS A 496 8.04 -28.55 25.15
CA LYS A 496 8.56 -29.19 23.93
C LYS A 496 7.65 -30.32 23.46
N LYS A 497 7.17 -31.18 24.37
CA LYS A 497 6.24 -32.27 24.02
C LYS A 497 4.96 -31.73 23.40
N ASN A 498 4.36 -30.70 23.99
CA ASN A 498 3.17 -30.05 23.44
C ASN A 498 3.43 -29.42 22.06
N LEU A 499 4.56 -28.74 21.88
CA LEU A 499 4.95 -28.19 20.57
C LEU A 499 5.13 -29.30 19.52
N PHE A 500 5.71 -30.45 19.89
CA PHE A 500 5.90 -31.56 18.95
C PHE A 500 4.61 -32.29 18.59
N ASN A 501 3.52 -32.09 19.32
CA ASN A 501 2.21 -32.55 18.85
C ASN A 501 1.75 -31.76 17.61
N ILE A 502 2.11 -30.47 17.49
CA ILE A 502 1.85 -29.69 16.27
C ILE A 502 2.55 -30.32 15.05
N VAL A 503 3.72 -30.95 15.24
CA VAL A 503 4.39 -31.67 14.15
C VAL A 503 3.57 -32.86 13.67
N LYS A 504 2.94 -33.57 14.60
CA LYS A 504 2.18 -34.81 14.33
C LYS A 504 0.76 -34.56 13.84
N ASP A 505 0.09 -33.56 14.42
CA ASP A 505 -1.36 -33.36 14.27
C ASP A 505 -1.70 -32.39 13.12
N VAL A 506 -0.69 -31.70 12.58
CA VAL A 506 -0.88 -30.65 11.57
C VAL A 506 -0.11 -31.02 10.31
N ASP A 507 -0.83 -31.27 9.23
CA ASP A 507 -0.20 -31.52 7.93
C ASP A 507 0.28 -30.23 7.26
N ILE A 508 1.30 -30.37 6.41
CA ILE A 508 1.84 -29.26 5.60
C ILE A 508 0.83 -28.84 4.52
N LYS A 509 0.03 -29.78 4.02
CA LYS A 509 -0.95 -29.57 2.95
C LYS A 509 -2.36 -29.60 3.53
N ILE A 510 -3.27 -28.82 2.93
CA ILE A 510 -4.71 -28.97 3.18
C ILE A 510 -5.29 -30.07 2.28
N PRO A 511 -6.38 -30.74 2.73
CA PRO A 511 -7.17 -31.64 1.88
C PRO A 511 -7.55 -30.99 0.54
N ALA A 512 -7.56 -31.80 -0.54
CA ALA A 512 -7.83 -31.31 -1.90
C ALA A 512 -9.19 -30.60 -2.02
N GLU A 513 -10.18 -31.05 -1.26
CA GLU A 513 -11.53 -30.47 -1.21
C GLU A 513 -11.53 -29.01 -0.74
N LEU A 514 -10.59 -28.64 0.15
CA LEU A 514 -10.47 -27.27 0.66
C LEU A 514 -9.67 -26.36 -0.27
N LYS A 515 -9.10 -26.90 -1.35
CA LYS A 515 -8.41 -26.10 -2.38
C LYS A 515 -9.36 -25.55 -3.44
N ILE A 516 -10.64 -25.90 -3.39
CA ILE A 516 -11.64 -25.46 -4.36
C ILE A 516 -12.57 -24.47 -3.68
N ASN A 517 -12.79 -23.32 -4.32
CA ASN A 517 -13.76 -22.34 -3.87
C ASN A 517 -15.18 -22.92 -4.04
N THR A 518 -15.92 -23.01 -2.93
CA THR A 518 -17.27 -23.58 -2.92
C THR A 518 -18.29 -22.80 -3.76
N LYS A 519 -18.02 -21.52 -4.07
CA LYS A 519 -18.90 -20.67 -4.88
C LYS A 519 -18.51 -20.64 -6.36
N SER A 520 -17.22 -20.48 -6.68
CA SER A 520 -16.77 -20.39 -8.09
C SER A 520 -16.40 -21.74 -8.71
N LYS A 521 -16.22 -22.79 -7.90
CA LYS A 521 -15.66 -24.11 -8.30
C LYS A 521 -14.24 -24.04 -8.90
N GLU A 522 -13.55 -22.91 -8.73
CA GLU A 522 -12.16 -22.72 -9.16
C GLU A 522 -11.20 -23.02 -8.00
N GLU A 523 -9.95 -23.37 -8.33
CA GLU A 523 -8.90 -23.51 -7.32
C GLU A 523 -8.62 -22.16 -6.63
N ILE A 524 -8.44 -22.21 -5.31
CA ILE A 524 -8.10 -21.02 -4.53
C ILE A 524 -6.67 -20.58 -4.82
N THR A 525 -6.42 -19.27 -4.73
CA THR A 525 -5.07 -18.74 -4.90
C THR A 525 -4.13 -19.26 -3.81
N LYS A 526 -2.81 -19.31 -4.06
CA LYS A 526 -1.82 -19.66 -3.03
C LYS A 526 -1.90 -18.79 -1.78
N ARG A 527 -2.28 -17.52 -1.94
CA ARG A 527 -2.55 -16.60 -0.84
C ARG A 527 -3.73 -17.05 0.02
N ASP A 528 -4.80 -17.55 -0.60
CA ASP A 528 -5.98 -18.03 0.10
C ASP A 528 -5.75 -19.41 0.72
N GLU A 529 -4.89 -20.25 0.12
CA GLU A 529 -4.47 -21.55 0.71
C GLU A 529 -3.91 -21.37 2.13
N ASP A 530 -3.08 -20.35 2.38
CA ASP A 530 -2.50 -20.07 3.69
C ASP A 530 -3.55 -19.73 4.75
N LYS A 531 -4.58 -18.95 4.37
CA LYS A 531 -5.69 -18.60 5.27
C LYS A 531 -6.57 -19.81 5.56
N VAL A 532 -6.90 -20.59 4.53
CA VAL A 532 -7.69 -21.81 4.66
C VAL A 532 -6.95 -22.83 5.52
N TRP A 533 -5.66 -23.04 5.28
CA TRP A 533 -4.79 -23.89 6.09
C TRP A 533 -4.76 -23.44 7.56
N GLY A 534 -4.55 -22.15 7.79
CA GLY A 534 -4.49 -21.59 9.14
C GLY A 534 -5.80 -21.71 9.92
N ASN A 535 -6.94 -21.65 9.22
CA ASN A 535 -8.27 -21.85 9.82
C ASN A 535 -8.56 -23.33 10.07
N HIS A 536 -8.20 -24.20 9.13
CA HIS A 536 -8.43 -25.65 9.24
C HIS A 536 -7.68 -26.24 10.45
N PHE A 537 -6.41 -25.88 10.63
CA PHE A 537 -5.58 -26.37 11.74
C PHE A 537 -5.53 -25.42 12.95
N LYS A 538 -6.46 -24.47 13.04
CA LYS A 538 -6.46 -23.44 14.09
C LYS A 538 -6.47 -24.06 15.48
N HIS A 539 -7.32 -25.06 15.69
CA HIS A 539 -7.50 -25.68 17.00
C HIS A 539 -6.26 -26.46 17.43
N GLU A 540 -5.68 -27.27 16.54
CA GLU A 540 -4.53 -28.13 16.79
C GLU A 540 -3.27 -27.30 17.10
N ILE A 541 -3.06 -26.22 16.34
CA ILE A 541 -1.92 -25.31 16.53
C ILE A 541 -2.11 -24.54 17.85
N LEU A 542 -3.24 -23.85 18.02
CA LEU A 542 -3.42 -22.98 19.17
C LEU A 542 -3.55 -23.78 20.46
N SER A 543 -4.30 -24.87 20.52
CA SER A 543 -4.46 -25.68 21.74
C SER A 543 -3.12 -26.19 22.26
N ASN A 544 -2.28 -26.74 21.38
CA ASN A 544 -0.95 -27.21 21.75
C ASN A 544 -0.01 -26.06 22.13
N LEU A 545 -0.08 -24.93 21.43
CA LEU A 545 0.71 -23.74 21.78
C LEU A 545 0.30 -23.15 23.14
N HIS A 546 -0.99 -23.06 23.45
CA HIS A 546 -1.48 -22.62 24.76
C HIS A 546 -0.99 -23.53 25.89
N LYS A 547 -1.01 -24.86 25.69
CA LYS A 547 -0.44 -25.81 26.65
C LYS A 547 1.04 -25.57 26.86
N ALA A 548 1.80 -25.36 25.78
CA ALA A 548 3.23 -25.05 25.87
C ALA A 548 3.49 -23.70 26.56
N HIS A 549 2.70 -22.67 26.25
CA HIS A 549 2.75 -21.35 26.87
C HIS A 549 2.46 -21.41 28.36
N ARG A 550 1.41 -22.14 28.76
CA ARG A 550 1.11 -22.42 30.16
C ARG A 550 2.32 -23.00 30.88
N VAL A 551 2.91 -24.05 30.35
CA VAL A 551 4.03 -24.72 31.02
C VAL A 551 5.22 -23.78 31.24
N VAL A 552 5.47 -22.86 30.30
CA VAL A 552 6.60 -21.93 30.37
C VAL A 552 6.29 -20.72 31.26
N TYR A 553 5.06 -20.19 31.21
CA TYR A 553 4.71 -18.90 31.80
C TYR A 553 3.71 -18.96 32.98
N LEU A 554 2.99 -20.06 33.22
CA LEU A 554 2.17 -20.21 34.44
C LEU A 554 3.01 -20.34 35.71
N LYS A 555 4.30 -20.67 35.61
CA LYS A 555 5.20 -20.53 36.76
C LYS A 555 5.47 -19.07 37.14
N ASP A 556 5.21 -18.11 36.23
CA ASP A 556 5.38 -16.67 36.46
C ASP A 556 4.03 -15.92 36.62
N GLU A 557 2.90 -16.43 36.11
CA GLU A 557 1.58 -15.77 36.20
C GLU A 557 0.84 -15.99 37.52
N HIS A 558 1.16 -17.05 38.27
CA HIS A 558 0.58 -17.26 39.60
C HIS A 558 1.11 -16.28 40.66
N ASP A 559 2.08 -15.42 40.34
CA ASP A 559 2.72 -14.51 41.29
C ASP A 559 2.20 -13.07 41.25
N ARG A 560 1.18 -12.74 40.42
CA ARG A 560 0.59 -11.38 40.42
C ARG A 560 -0.44 -11.26 41.55
N PRO A 561 -0.20 -10.42 42.58
CA PRO A 561 -1.08 -10.37 43.76
C PRO A 561 -2.54 -10.04 43.44
N LEU A 562 -2.80 -9.21 42.42
CA LEU A 562 -4.15 -8.84 42.01
C LEU A 562 -4.94 -10.01 41.40
N ASP A 563 -4.28 -10.85 40.61
CA ASP A 563 -4.92 -11.99 39.95
C ASP A 563 -5.26 -13.10 40.95
N LEU A 564 -4.41 -13.29 41.98
CA LEU A 564 -4.69 -14.18 43.11
C LEU A 564 -5.90 -13.72 43.92
N LEU A 565 -6.03 -12.41 44.18
CA LEU A 565 -7.18 -11.84 44.91
C LEU A 565 -8.48 -11.99 44.10
N ASN A 566 -8.45 -11.72 42.80
CA ASN A 566 -9.63 -11.87 41.93
C ASN A 566 -10.10 -13.33 41.86
N GLN A 567 -9.18 -14.29 41.83
CA GLN A 567 -9.52 -15.71 41.86
C GLN A 567 -10.08 -16.16 43.21
N ALA A 568 -9.51 -15.66 44.31
CA ALA A 568 -10.04 -15.91 45.66
C ALA A 568 -11.47 -15.36 45.80
N LEU A 569 -11.71 -14.13 45.35
CA LEU A 569 -13.04 -13.50 45.35
C LEU A 569 -14.05 -14.32 44.53
N LYS A 570 -13.68 -14.72 43.31
CA LYS A 570 -14.55 -15.54 42.45
C LYS A 570 -14.95 -16.88 43.08
N LYS A 571 -14.09 -17.46 43.92
CA LYS A 571 -14.41 -18.70 44.65
C LYS A 571 -15.35 -18.44 45.83
N LEU A 572 -15.21 -17.30 46.50
CA LEU A 572 -16.11 -16.88 47.58
C LEU A 572 -17.51 -16.47 47.07
N GLU A 573 -17.60 -15.99 45.83
CA GLU A 573 -18.85 -15.59 45.17
C GLU A 573 -19.49 -16.71 44.33
N HIS A 574 -18.93 -17.92 44.35
CA HIS A 574 -19.37 -19.00 43.47
C HIS A 574 -20.74 -19.56 43.90
N ASP A 575 -21.66 -19.77 42.97
CA ASP A 575 -23.04 -20.24 43.24
C ASP A 575 -23.10 -21.57 44.04
N ASN A 576 -22.14 -22.47 43.81
CA ASN A 576 -22.01 -23.73 44.56
C ASN A 576 -21.59 -23.56 46.04
N LEU A 577 -21.17 -22.37 46.47
CA LEU A 577 -20.86 -22.06 47.88
C LEU A 577 -22.14 -21.68 48.63
N ASP A 578 -23.15 -22.56 48.59
CA ASP A 578 -24.41 -22.38 49.31
C ASP A 578 -24.25 -22.89 50.75
N ILE A 579 -24.32 -21.96 51.71
CA ILE A 579 -24.19 -22.21 53.15
C ILE A 579 -25.22 -23.24 53.64
N LYS A 580 -26.37 -23.35 52.96
CA LYS A 580 -27.43 -24.32 53.32
C LYS A 580 -27.02 -25.77 53.10
N ASN A 581 -25.96 -26.01 52.32
CA ASN A 581 -25.46 -27.35 52.02
C ASN A 581 -24.34 -27.81 52.97
N ILE A 582 -24.00 -27.01 53.99
CA ILE A 582 -23.02 -27.38 55.02
C ILE A 582 -23.70 -28.28 56.06
N THR A 583 -23.05 -29.37 56.46
CA THR A 583 -23.59 -30.31 57.46
C THR A 583 -23.55 -29.69 58.87
N ILE A 584 -24.37 -30.22 59.78
CA ILE A 584 -24.40 -29.75 61.19
C ILE A 584 -23.04 -29.95 61.87
N ASP A 585 -22.35 -31.05 61.55
CA ASP A 585 -21.06 -31.39 62.16
C ASP A 585 -19.93 -30.46 61.64
N ASP A 586 -20.03 -29.99 60.39
CA ASP A 586 -19.01 -29.14 59.75
C ASP A 586 -19.25 -27.63 59.97
N ILE A 587 -20.38 -27.22 60.54
CA ILE A 587 -20.77 -25.80 60.59
C ILE A 587 -19.81 -24.95 61.42
N ASN A 588 -19.30 -25.48 62.52
CA ASN A 588 -18.35 -24.78 63.38
C ASN A 588 -16.99 -24.63 62.69
N GLU A 589 -16.54 -25.66 61.96
CA GLU A 589 -15.30 -25.62 61.18
C GLU A 589 -15.44 -24.62 60.01
N ALA A 590 -16.59 -24.60 59.33
CA ALA A 590 -16.87 -23.63 58.28
C ALA A 590 -16.84 -22.18 58.79
N ILE A 591 -17.41 -21.91 59.98
CA ILE A 591 -17.34 -20.60 60.64
C ILE A 591 -15.89 -20.22 60.94
N GLU A 592 -15.08 -21.15 61.43
CA GLU A 592 -13.65 -20.91 61.69
C GLU A 592 -12.88 -20.57 60.41
N VAL A 593 -13.12 -21.31 59.32
CA VAL A 593 -12.50 -21.05 58.02
C VAL A 593 -12.89 -19.67 57.47
N VAL A 594 -14.16 -19.30 57.53
CA VAL A 594 -14.62 -17.95 57.12
C VAL A 594 -13.96 -16.85 57.95
N THR A 595 -13.85 -17.07 59.26
CA THR A 595 -13.17 -16.14 60.18
C THR A 595 -11.71 -15.95 59.80
N ARG A 596 -10.98 -17.04 59.51
CA ARG A 596 -9.57 -16.98 59.07
C ARG A 596 -9.40 -16.28 57.72
N VAL A 597 -10.32 -16.48 56.78
CA VAL A 597 -10.31 -15.79 55.48
C VAL A 597 -10.49 -14.28 55.67
N ARG A 598 -11.43 -13.86 56.52
CA ARG A 598 -11.64 -12.45 56.88
C ARG A 598 -10.37 -11.83 57.48
N ASP A 599 -9.82 -12.47 58.51
CA ASP A 599 -8.68 -11.92 59.25
C ASP A 599 -7.45 -11.77 58.33
N LYS A 600 -7.23 -12.73 57.43
CA LYS A 600 -6.14 -12.63 56.45
C LYS A 600 -6.37 -11.53 55.42
N ALA A 601 -7.62 -11.31 54.99
CA ALA A 601 -7.96 -10.22 54.08
C ALA A 601 -7.73 -8.84 54.73
N GLU A 602 -8.03 -8.69 56.02
CA GLU A 602 -7.76 -7.47 56.78
C GLU A 602 -6.26 -7.19 56.93
N GLU A 603 -5.45 -8.22 57.21
CA GLU A 603 -3.99 -8.12 57.26
C GLU A 603 -3.42 -7.61 55.92
N LEU A 604 -3.82 -8.24 54.81
CA LEU A 604 -3.37 -7.84 53.46
C LEU A 604 -3.78 -6.41 53.12
N ARG A 605 -4.99 -6.00 53.51
CA ARG A 605 -5.47 -4.62 53.32
C ARG A 605 -4.60 -3.62 54.10
N ALA A 606 -4.26 -3.92 55.35
CA ALA A 606 -3.41 -3.07 56.18
C ALA A 606 -2.00 -2.91 55.57
N GLU A 607 -1.42 -4.00 55.05
CA GLU A 607 -0.14 -3.96 54.33
C GLU A 607 -0.21 -3.10 53.06
N MET A 608 -1.28 -3.24 52.28
CA MET A 608 -1.49 -2.44 51.06
C MET A 608 -1.66 -0.95 51.38
N ASP A 609 -2.38 -0.60 52.45
CA ASP A 609 -2.53 0.80 52.87
C ASP A 609 -1.20 1.41 53.32
N LYS A 610 -0.37 0.64 54.04
CA LYS A 610 1.00 1.04 54.41
C LYS A 610 1.88 1.26 53.18
N TYR A 611 1.82 0.36 52.20
CA TYR A 611 2.55 0.47 50.94
C TYR A 611 2.07 1.66 50.09
N ARG A 612 0.75 1.87 50.00
CA ARG A 612 0.13 3.03 49.33
C ARG A 612 0.58 4.35 49.95
N PHE A 613 0.73 4.41 51.28
CA PHE A 613 1.25 5.57 51.98
C PHE A 613 2.73 5.82 51.69
N GLN A 614 3.56 4.78 51.59
CA GLN A 614 4.97 4.88 51.20
C GLN A 614 5.14 5.39 49.75
N LEU A 615 4.36 4.89 48.80
CA LEU A 615 4.38 5.35 47.41
C LEU A 615 4.00 6.83 47.26
N LYS A 616 3.03 7.32 48.04
CA LYS A 616 2.67 8.75 48.08
C LYS A 616 3.80 9.63 48.63
N LYS A 617 4.73 9.07 49.41
CA LYS A 617 5.90 9.75 49.95
C LYS A 617 7.08 9.82 48.96
N TRP A 618 7.10 8.95 47.95
CA TRP A 618 8.10 8.93 46.87
C TRP A 618 7.69 9.76 45.64
N ASN A 619 6.40 10.06 45.50
CA ASN A 619 5.85 10.94 44.46
C ASN A 619 5.67 12.41 44.93
N LYS A 620 6.25 12.77 46.08
CA LYS A 620 6.50 14.15 46.54
C LYS A 620 8.00 14.33 46.64
#